data_AF-A0A453RV30-F1
#
_entry.id   AF-A0A453RV30-F1
#
_cell.length_a   1.000
_cell.length_b   1.000
_cell.length_c   1.000
_cell.angle_alpha   90.00
_cell.angle_beta   90.00
_cell.angle_gamma   90.00
#
_symmetry.space_group_name_H-M   'P 1'
#
loop_
_entity.id
_entity.type
_entity.pdbx_description
1 polymer ?
#
loop_
_entity_poly.entity_id
_entity_poly.type
_entity_poly.pdbx_seq_one_letter_code
_entity_poly.pdbx_strand_id
1 'polypeptide(L)'
;LSAAVATASRRFQHLLDRSTPHVGRRWLGLAGVVLVYALRAWFVGGYYIVTYALGIYLLNLLIAFLSPQVDPELAEVLGEGPALPTRSSDEFRPFVRRLPEFKFWYSIVKAFCIAFGMTFFSVFDVPVFWPILLFYWVVLFTVTMKRQILHMVKYRYVPFTFGKQVP
;
A
#
# COMPACT_ATOMS: atom_id res chain seq x y z
N LEU A 1 18.17 -13.44 25.30
CA LEU A 1 17.51 -13.38 23.97
C LEU A 1 16.91 -11.99 23.65
N SER A 2 16.36 -11.24 24.61
CA SER A 2 15.75 -9.91 24.35
C SER A 2 16.73 -8.80 23.94
N ALA A 3 17.92 -8.74 24.55
CA ALA A 3 18.90 -7.68 24.28
C ALA A 3 19.46 -7.73 22.85
N ALA A 4 19.89 -8.91 22.36
CA ALA A 4 20.43 -9.07 21.02
C ALA A 4 19.40 -8.75 19.92
N VAL A 5 18.14 -9.15 20.12
CA VAL A 5 17.02 -8.82 19.21
C VAL A 5 16.75 -7.32 19.23
N ALA A 6 16.79 -6.66 20.39
CA ALA A 6 16.63 -5.22 20.50
C ALA A 6 17.78 -4.45 19.83
N THR A 7 19.03 -4.89 19.97
CA THR A 7 20.18 -4.27 19.31
C THR A 7 20.15 -4.46 17.79
N ALA A 8 19.77 -5.65 17.32
CA ALA A 8 19.57 -5.93 15.89
C ALA A 8 18.42 -5.09 15.31
N SER A 9 17.31 -4.98 16.03
CA SER A 9 16.18 -4.13 15.65
C SER A 9 16.58 -2.65 15.55
N ARG A 10 17.33 -2.11 16.52
CA ARG A 10 17.82 -0.72 16.47
C ARG A 10 18.76 -0.48 15.30
N ARG A 11 19.68 -1.41 15.00
CA ARG A 11 20.58 -1.31 13.83
C ARG A 11 19.81 -1.39 12.51
N PHE A 12 18.82 -2.26 12.44
CA PHE A 12 17.96 -2.39 11.26
C PHE A 12 17.12 -1.12 11.04
N GLN A 13 16.55 -0.55 12.10
CA GLN A 13 15.87 0.73 12.04
C GLN A 13 16.82 1.87 11.63
N HIS A 14 18.02 1.91 12.20
CA HIS A 14 19.02 2.91 11.82
C HIS A 14 19.43 2.82 10.33
N LEU A 15 19.54 1.60 9.77
CA LEU A 15 19.79 1.41 8.33
C LEU A 15 18.58 1.82 7.48
N LEU A 16 17.36 1.51 7.93
CA LEU A 16 16.12 1.94 7.30
C LEU A 16 16.01 3.47 7.28
N ASP A 17 16.28 4.14 8.39
CA ASP A 17 16.23 5.59 8.54
C ASP A 17 17.24 6.29 7.59
N ARG A 18 18.39 5.68 7.35
CA ARG A 18 19.40 6.17 6.39
C ARG A 18 18.93 6.07 4.93
N SER A 19 18.02 5.14 4.62
CA SER A 19 17.44 4.95 3.28
C SER A 19 16.26 5.88 2.99
N THR A 20 15.66 6.48 4.04
CA THR A 20 14.50 7.38 3.99
C THR A 20 14.63 8.56 3.01
N PRO A 21 15.76 9.28 2.90
CA PRO A 21 15.84 10.45 2.02
C PRO A 21 15.90 10.09 0.52
N HIS A 22 16.29 8.86 0.19
CA HIS A 22 16.61 8.47 -1.19
C HIS A 22 15.40 7.87 -1.91
N VAL A 23 14.34 8.68 -2.07
CA VAL A 23 13.06 8.25 -2.69
C VAL A 23 13.30 7.59 -4.05
N GLY A 24 14.01 8.22 -4.98
CA GLY A 24 14.24 7.67 -6.32
C GLY A 24 14.96 6.31 -6.32
N ARG A 25 16.00 6.15 -5.47
CA ARG A 25 16.74 4.88 -5.37
C ARG A 25 15.89 3.75 -4.78
N ARG A 26 14.99 4.07 -3.84
CA ARG A 26 14.05 3.10 -3.26
C ARG A 26 13.07 2.59 -4.31
N TRP A 27 12.46 3.49 -5.08
CA TRP A 27 11.53 3.11 -6.15
C TRP A 27 12.22 2.36 -7.29
N LEU A 28 13.46 2.71 -7.64
CA LEU A 28 14.26 1.96 -8.59
C LEU A 28 14.59 0.54 -8.09
N GLY A 29 14.96 0.41 -6.81
CA GLY A 29 15.18 -0.90 -6.19
C GLY A 29 13.92 -1.76 -6.16
N LEU A 30 12.76 -1.15 -5.86
CA LEU A 30 11.47 -1.83 -5.95
C LEU A 30 11.18 -2.31 -7.37
N ALA A 31 11.39 -1.46 -8.38
CA ALA A 31 11.21 -1.85 -9.78
C ALA A 31 12.08 -3.06 -10.15
N GLY A 32 13.33 -3.11 -9.67
CA GLY A 32 14.20 -4.27 -9.82
C GLY A 32 13.65 -5.54 -9.16
N VAL A 33 13.16 -5.45 -7.91
CA VAL A 33 12.55 -6.59 -7.20
C VAL A 33 11.30 -7.10 -7.91
N VAL A 34 10.43 -6.19 -8.35
CA VAL A 34 9.22 -6.52 -9.13
C VAL A 34 9.61 -7.21 -10.43
N LEU A 35 10.62 -6.70 -11.15
CA LEU A 35 11.10 -7.29 -12.39
C LEU A 35 11.63 -8.71 -12.19
N VAL A 36 12.44 -8.95 -11.16
CA VAL A 36 12.97 -10.29 -10.83
C VAL A 36 11.82 -11.26 -10.54
N TYR A 37 10.82 -10.84 -9.77
CA TYR A 37 9.64 -11.66 -9.49
C TYR A 37 8.82 -11.93 -10.76
N ALA A 38 8.60 -10.92 -11.60
CA ALA A 38 7.86 -11.07 -12.86
C ALA A 38 8.57 -12.03 -13.83
N LEU A 39 9.89 -11.92 -13.96
CA LEU A 39 10.70 -12.86 -14.76
C LEU A 39 10.55 -14.28 -14.22
N ARG A 40 10.65 -14.48 -12.91
CA ARG A 40 10.46 -15.79 -12.27
C ARG A 40 9.06 -16.35 -12.56
N ALA A 41 8.01 -15.55 -12.39
CA ALA A 41 6.64 -15.98 -12.67
C ALA A 41 6.44 -16.37 -14.14
N TRP A 42 7.03 -15.61 -15.06
CA TRP A 42 6.97 -15.89 -16.50
C TRP A 42 7.66 -17.20 -16.89
N PHE A 43 8.88 -17.43 -16.42
CA PHE A 43 9.64 -18.64 -16.77
C PHE A 43 9.07 -19.92 -16.16
N VAL A 44 8.45 -19.83 -14.98
CA VAL A 44 7.93 -21.01 -14.27
C VAL A 44 6.51 -21.37 -14.70
N GLY A 45 5.69 -20.37 -15.04
CA GLY A 45 4.31 -20.62 -15.48
C GLY A 45 3.42 -21.28 -14.41
N GLY A 46 3.61 -20.95 -13.13
CA GLY A 46 2.90 -21.56 -11.99
C GLY A 46 2.74 -20.60 -10.81
N TYR A 47 2.40 -21.12 -9.63
CA TYR A 47 2.26 -20.34 -8.38
C TYR A 47 1.21 -19.22 -8.45
N TYR A 48 0.14 -19.41 -9.23
CA TYR A 48 -0.91 -18.42 -9.46
C TYR A 48 -1.60 -17.95 -8.17
N ILE A 49 -1.75 -18.84 -7.18
CA ILE A 49 -2.31 -18.48 -5.87
C ILE A 49 -1.40 -17.48 -5.13
N VAL A 50 -0.07 -17.68 -5.20
CA VAL A 50 0.91 -16.78 -4.56
C VAL A 50 0.84 -15.40 -5.19
N THR A 51 0.82 -15.33 -6.53
CA THR A 51 0.68 -14.07 -7.29
C THR A 51 -0.65 -13.39 -7.01
N TYR A 52 -1.73 -14.16 -6.93
CA TYR A 52 -3.07 -13.65 -6.61
C TYR A 52 -3.15 -13.07 -5.18
N ALA A 53 -2.61 -13.79 -4.19
CA ALA A 53 -2.53 -13.32 -2.81
C ALA A 53 -1.67 -12.05 -2.69
N LEU A 54 -0.54 -12.01 -3.41
CA LEU A 54 0.29 -10.81 -3.53
C LEU A 54 -0.53 -9.65 -4.10
N GLY A 55 -1.30 -9.87 -5.18
CA GLY A 55 -2.17 -8.86 -5.78
C GLY A 55 -3.23 -8.31 -4.83
N ILE A 56 -3.91 -9.18 -4.05
CA ILE A 56 -4.88 -8.75 -3.04
C ILE A 56 -4.18 -7.93 -1.94
N TYR A 57 -3.01 -8.40 -1.48
CA TYR A 57 -2.24 -7.69 -0.47
C TYR A 57 -1.80 -6.30 -0.94
N LEU A 58 -1.32 -6.18 -2.19
CA LEU A 58 -0.97 -4.90 -2.80
C LEU A 58 -2.17 -3.96 -2.91
N LEU A 59 -3.35 -4.50 -3.27
CA LEU A 59 -4.58 -3.71 -3.29
C LEU A 59 -4.94 -3.21 -1.89
N ASN A 60 -4.83 -4.05 -0.85
CA ASN A 60 -5.06 -3.63 0.53
C ASN A 60 -4.09 -2.52 0.97
N LEU A 61 -2.81 -2.64 0.61
CA LEU A 61 -1.82 -1.59 0.85
C LEU A 61 -2.16 -0.29 0.11
N LEU A 62 -2.64 -0.39 -1.12
CA LEU A 62 -3.04 0.76 -1.93
C LEU A 62 -4.24 1.48 -1.32
N ILE A 63 -5.25 0.74 -0.83
CA ILE A 63 -6.36 1.32 -0.08
C ILE A 63 -5.83 2.04 1.16
N ALA A 64 -5.00 1.39 1.97
CA ALA A 64 -4.43 1.99 3.17
C ALA A 64 -3.56 3.23 2.88
N PHE A 65 -2.97 3.31 1.68
CA PHE A 65 -2.24 4.50 1.23
C PHE A 65 -3.18 5.63 0.82
N LEU A 66 -4.32 5.31 0.19
CA LEU A 66 -5.33 6.27 -0.28
C LEU A 66 -6.35 6.67 0.79
N SER A 67 -6.44 5.93 1.90
CA SER A 67 -7.32 6.26 3.02
C SER A 67 -6.66 7.22 4.02
N PRO A 68 -7.42 8.16 4.61
CA PRO A 68 -6.92 9.08 5.64
C PRO A 68 -6.61 8.32 6.94
N GLN A 69 -5.72 8.87 7.78
CA GLN A 69 -5.44 8.31 9.12
C GLN A 69 -6.67 8.30 10.02
N VAL A 70 -7.42 9.40 10.00
CA VAL A 70 -8.67 9.56 10.73
C VAL A 70 -9.80 9.41 9.73
N ASP A 71 -10.67 8.44 9.98
CA ASP A 71 -11.81 8.16 9.11
C ASP A 71 -12.83 9.31 9.25
N PRO A 72 -13.22 10.00 8.16
CA PRO A 72 -14.23 11.04 8.19
C PRO A 72 -15.56 10.57 8.75
N GLU A 73 -15.96 9.32 8.46
CA GLU A 73 -17.20 8.74 9.01
C GLU A 73 -17.13 8.59 10.53
N LEU A 74 -15.96 8.25 11.07
CA LEU A 74 -15.74 8.17 12.52
C LEU A 74 -15.72 9.57 13.15
N ALA A 75 -15.16 10.57 12.48
CA ALA A 75 -15.19 11.96 12.95
C ALA A 75 -16.63 12.51 13.01
N GLU A 76 -17.46 12.19 12.01
CA GLU A 76 -18.89 12.53 12.00
C GLU A 76 -19.65 11.86 13.15
N VAL A 77 -19.36 10.58 13.45
CA VAL A 77 -20.01 9.82 14.53
C VAL A 77 -19.57 10.26 15.94
N LEU A 78 -18.31 10.65 16.11
CA LEU A 78 -17.75 11.11 17.39
C LEU A 78 -18.22 12.52 17.78
N GLY A 79 -19.08 13.16 16.99
CA GLY A 79 -19.65 14.46 17.32
C GLY A 79 -18.74 15.64 17.00
N GLU A 80 -17.63 15.45 16.26
CA GLU A 80 -17.04 16.52 15.45
C GLU A 80 -17.90 16.78 14.19
N GLY A 81 -19.23 16.82 14.40
CA GLY A 81 -20.23 17.05 13.36
C GLY A 81 -20.12 18.45 12.75
N PRO A 82 -20.80 18.67 11.62
CA PRO A 82 -20.54 19.76 10.69
C PRO A 82 -20.60 21.11 11.41
N ALA A 83 -19.46 21.79 11.51
CA ALA A 83 -19.51 23.23 11.67
C ALA A 83 -20.31 23.76 10.47
N LEU A 84 -21.43 24.43 10.74
CA LEU A 84 -22.23 25.10 9.73
C LEU A 84 -21.28 25.87 8.80
N PRO A 85 -21.30 25.64 7.47
CA PRO A 85 -20.36 26.28 6.56
C PRO A 85 -20.73 27.75 6.51
N THR A 86 -20.10 28.54 7.37
CA THR A 86 -20.41 29.97 7.50
C THR A 86 -19.54 30.82 6.59
N ARG A 87 -18.46 30.26 5.99
CA ARG A 87 -17.57 30.97 5.07
C ARG A 87 -16.93 30.06 4.03
N SER A 88 -16.60 30.65 2.88
CA SER A 88 -15.92 30.07 1.70
C SER A 88 -14.46 29.65 1.93
N SER A 89 -14.10 29.33 3.17
CA SER A 89 -12.75 29.02 3.63
C SER A 89 -12.78 27.80 4.55
N ASP A 90 -13.59 26.79 4.22
CA ASP A 90 -13.58 25.51 4.93
C ASP A 90 -12.13 25.04 5.03
N GLU A 91 -11.69 24.90 6.27
CA GLU A 91 -10.31 24.71 6.67
C GLU A 91 -9.72 23.50 5.95
N PHE A 92 -8.70 23.75 5.12
CA PHE A 92 -7.99 22.71 4.40
C PHE A 92 -7.34 21.77 5.44
N ARG A 93 -7.97 20.63 5.74
CA ARG A 93 -7.35 19.57 6.54
C ARG A 93 -6.33 18.85 5.65
N PRO A 94 -5.01 19.01 5.86
CA PRO A 94 -4.02 18.36 5.02
C PRO A 94 -4.21 16.84 5.12
N PHE A 95 -4.29 16.16 3.97
CA PHE A 95 -4.49 14.71 3.95
C PHE A 95 -3.27 14.00 4.57
N VAL A 96 -3.44 13.52 5.80
CA VAL A 96 -2.46 12.65 6.45
C VAL A 96 -2.80 11.20 6.11
N ARG A 97 -1.97 10.57 5.28
CA ARG A 97 -2.20 9.20 4.79
C ARG A 97 -2.11 8.20 5.94
N ARG A 98 -3.00 7.20 5.98
CA ARG A 98 -2.98 6.11 6.97
C ARG A 98 -1.68 5.31 6.93
N LEU A 99 -1.14 5.10 5.73
CA LEU A 99 0.14 4.44 5.52
C LEU A 99 1.19 5.42 4.95
N PRO A 100 2.22 5.79 5.74
CA PRO A 100 3.34 6.60 5.24
C PRO A 100 4.05 5.93 4.06
N GLU A 101 4.55 6.72 3.12
CA GLU A 101 5.20 6.23 1.88
C GLU A 101 6.33 5.24 2.16
N PHE A 102 7.17 5.50 3.18
CA PHE A 102 8.24 4.60 3.55
C PHE A 102 7.73 3.22 3.98
N LYS A 103 6.67 3.18 4.80
CA LYS A 103 6.05 1.94 5.27
C LYS A 103 5.35 1.23 4.12
N PHE A 104 4.72 1.97 3.20
CA PHE A 104 4.14 1.42 1.98
C PHE A 104 5.19 0.72 1.12
N TRP A 105 6.27 1.44 0.78
CA TRP A 105 7.40 0.89 0.02
C TRP A 105 8.01 -0.35 0.68
N TYR A 106 8.31 -0.28 1.98
CA TYR A 106 8.89 -1.39 2.72
C TYR A 106 7.96 -2.62 2.74
N SER A 107 6.65 -2.40 2.92
CA SER A 107 5.65 -3.48 2.90
C SER A 107 5.56 -4.15 1.53
N ILE A 108 5.64 -3.38 0.44
CA ILE A 108 5.68 -3.92 -0.91
C ILE A 108 6.94 -4.78 -1.10
N VAL A 109 8.12 -4.23 -0.83
CA VAL A 109 9.39 -4.95 -0.99
C VAL A 109 9.38 -6.25 -0.20
N LYS A 110 8.95 -6.19 1.08
CA LYS A 110 8.81 -7.36 1.94
C LYS A 110 7.87 -8.41 1.34
N ALA A 111 6.71 -8.00 0.83
CA ALA A 111 5.74 -8.92 0.23
C ALA A 111 6.28 -9.59 -1.03
N PHE A 112 6.97 -8.86 -1.90
CA PHE A 112 7.63 -9.46 -3.06
C PHE A 112 8.75 -10.42 -2.66
N CYS A 113 9.57 -10.10 -1.66
CA CYS A 113 10.61 -11.03 -1.17
C CYS A 113 10.01 -12.32 -0.60
N ILE A 114 8.91 -12.22 0.16
CA ILE A 114 8.20 -13.39 0.70
C ILE A 114 7.58 -14.20 -0.44
N ALA A 115 6.85 -13.56 -1.36
CA ALA A 115 6.23 -14.21 -2.50
C ALA A 115 7.29 -14.93 -3.37
N PHE A 116 8.41 -14.27 -3.64
CA PHE A 116 9.55 -14.87 -4.33
C PHE A 116 10.08 -16.10 -3.59
N GLY A 117 10.28 -16.01 -2.27
CA GLY A 117 10.65 -17.15 -1.42
C GLY A 117 9.66 -18.32 -1.50
N MET A 118 8.36 -18.04 -1.53
CA MET A 118 7.32 -19.05 -1.67
C MET A 118 7.37 -19.77 -3.03
N THR A 119 7.82 -19.11 -4.11
CA THR A 119 7.96 -19.74 -5.44
C THR A 119 9.04 -20.82 -5.54
N PHE A 120 9.81 -21.07 -4.47
CA PHE A 120 10.78 -22.17 -4.41
C PHE A 120 10.20 -23.45 -3.80
N PHE A 121 9.04 -23.38 -3.14
CA PHE A 121 8.44 -24.53 -2.48
C PHE A 121 7.23 -25.02 -3.27
N SER A 122 7.28 -26.26 -3.74
CA SER A 122 6.21 -26.89 -4.54
C SER A 122 4.85 -26.96 -3.82
N VAL A 123 4.83 -26.88 -2.49
CA VAL A 123 3.61 -26.86 -1.67
C VAL A 123 2.67 -25.71 -2.06
N PHE A 124 3.20 -24.58 -2.53
CA PHE A 124 2.41 -23.42 -2.93
C PHE A 124 2.00 -23.44 -4.42
N ASP A 125 2.43 -24.45 -5.17
CA ASP A 125 2.11 -24.60 -6.59
C ASP A 125 0.87 -25.49 -6.77
N VAL A 126 -0.30 -24.90 -6.51
CA VAL A 126 -1.58 -25.58 -6.66
C VAL A 126 -2.15 -25.33 -8.05
N PRO A 127 -2.51 -26.37 -8.81
CA PRO A 127 -3.11 -26.20 -10.14
C PRO A 127 -4.49 -25.56 -10.00
N VAL A 128 -4.62 -24.34 -10.50
CA VAL A 128 -5.86 -23.56 -10.50
C VAL A 128 -6.08 -22.94 -11.86
N PHE A 129 -7.34 -22.69 -12.21
CA PHE A 129 -7.66 -21.98 -13.44
C PHE A 129 -7.31 -20.49 -13.28
N TRP A 130 -6.06 -20.13 -13.56
CA TRP A 130 -5.55 -18.77 -13.34
C TRP A 130 -6.32 -17.64 -14.04
N PRO A 131 -6.97 -17.83 -15.22
CA PRO A 131 -7.73 -16.75 -15.84
C PRO A 131 -8.91 -16.29 -14.98
N ILE A 132 -9.56 -17.20 -14.23
CA ILE A 132 -10.66 -16.81 -13.34
C ILE A 132 -10.13 -15.97 -12.17
N LEU A 133 -8.97 -16.29 -11.62
CA LEU A 133 -8.35 -15.52 -10.54
C LEU A 133 -7.97 -14.10 -10.99
N LEU A 134 -7.42 -13.99 -12.20
CA LEU A 134 -7.13 -12.68 -12.80
C LEU A 134 -8.42 -11.86 -12.97
N PHE A 135 -9.49 -12.48 -13.48
CA PHE A 135 -10.77 -11.81 -13.63
C PHE A 135 -11.34 -11.33 -12.29
N TYR A 136 -11.34 -12.18 -11.26
CA TYR A 136 -11.74 -11.79 -9.91
C TYR A 136 -10.92 -10.61 -9.39
N TRP A 137 -9.59 -10.67 -9.55
CA TRP A 137 -8.71 -9.60 -9.10
C TRP A 137 -9.01 -8.28 -9.82
N VAL A 138 -9.22 -8.29 -11.14
CA VAL A 138 -9.53 -7.09 -11.94
C VAL A 138 -10.88 -6.49 -11.53
N VAL A 139 -11.92 -7.31 -11.37
CA VAL A 139 -13.23 -6.85 -10.92
C VAL A 139 -13.14 -6.26 -9.51
N LEU A 140 -12.49 -6.97 -8.59
CA LEU A 140 -12.31 -6.52 -7.21
C LEU A 140 -11.51 -5.21 -7.16
N PHE A 141 -10.39 -5.13 -7.88
CA PHE A 141 -9.59 -3.91 -8.01
C PHE A 141 -10.43 -2.74 -8.50
N THR A 142 -11.21 -2.93 -9.57
CA THR A 142 -12.02 -1.86 -10.18
C THR A 142 -13.13 -1.38 -9.23
N VAL A 143 -13.86 -2.31 -8.61
CA VAL A 143 -14.93 -1.99 -7.64
C VAL A 143 -14.35 -1.27 -6.42
N THR A 144 -13.24 -1.78 -5.87
CA THR A 144 -12.56 -1.19 -4.73
C THR A 144 -12.05 0.21 -5.05
N MET A 145 -11.35 0.40 -6.18
CA MET A 145 -10.85 1.73 -6.58
C MET A 145 -11.98 2.71 -6.83
N LYS A 146 -13.06 2.28 -7.51
CA LYS A 146 -14.25 3.12 -7.71
C LYS A 146 -14.85 3.56 -6.36
N ARG A 147 -14.99 2.65 -5.41
CA ARG A 147 -15.50 2.96 -4.06
C ARG A 147 -14.59 3.94 -3.33
N GLN A 148 -13.26 3.75 -3.41
CA GLN A 148 -12.30 4.66 -2.79
C GLN A 148 -12.37 6.06 -3.41
N ILE A 149 -12.41 6.18 -4.74
CA ILE A 149 -12.54 7.47 -5.43
C ILE A 149 -13.86 8.18 -5.06
N LEU A 150 -14.98 7.45 -5.01
CA LEU A 150 -16.26 8.01 -4.60
C LEU A 150 -16.22 8.56 -3.15
N HIS A 151 -15.56 7.84 -2.24
CA HIS A 151 -15.36 8.29 -0.87
C HIS A 151 -14.50 9.56 -0.80
N MET A 152 -13.42 9.61 -1.58
CA MET A 152 -12.56 10.78 -1.70
C MET A 152 -13.32 12.02 -2.22
N VAL A 153 -14.20 11.82 -3.21
CA VAL A 153 -15.04 12.90 -3.75
C VAL A 153 -16.09 13.35 -2.74
N LYS A 154 -16.74 12.41 -2.02
CA LYS A 154 -17.73 12.70 -0.98
C LYS A 154 -17.14 13.56 0.15
N TYR A 155 -15.95 13.19 0.63
CA TYR A 155 -15.28 13.84 1.75
C TYR A 155 -14.20 14.86 1.33
N ARG A 156 -14.15 15.20 0.03
CA ARG A 156 -13.27 16.21 -0.59
C ARG A 156 -11.81 16.19 -0.09
N TYR A 157 -11.22 15.02 0.05
CA TYR A 157 -9.77 14.91 0.34
C TYR A 157 -9.00 14.39 -0.87
N VAL A 158 -7.79 14.93 -1.08
CA VAL A 158 -6.88 14.53 -2.15
C VAL A 158 -5.60 13.93 -1.55
N PRO A 159 -5.14 12.75 -2.03
CA PRO A 159 -3.99 12.06 -1.46
C PRO A 159 -2.67 12.65 -1.93
N PHE A 160 -2.72 13.52 -2.94
CA PHE A 160 -1.59 14.23 -3.52
C PHE A 160 -1.83 15.73 -3.35
N THR A 161 -0.94 16.39 -2.62
CA THR A 161 -0.89 17.85 -2.54
C THR A 161 -0.02 18.36 -3.68
N PHE A 162 -0.65 18.89 -4.74
CA PHE A 162 0.05 19.63 -5.80
C PHE A 162 -0.09 21.12 -5.52
N GLY A 163 0.99 21.79 -5.09
CA GLY A 163 1.03 23.24 -4.89
C GLY A 163 1.61 23.68 -3.52
N LYS A 164 2.18 24.89 -3.49
CA LYS A 164 2.64 25.54 -2.25
C LYS A 164 1.45 25.77 -1.33
N GLN A 165 1.51 25.20 -0.12
CA GLN A 165 0.73 25.73 1.00
C GLN A 165 1.39 27.05 1.39
N VAL A 166 0.76 28.15 1.01
CA VAL A 166 1.16 29.47 1.49
C VAL A 166 0.78 29.51 2.97
N PRO A 167 1.73 29.82 3.88
CA PRO A 167 1.51 29.78 5.32
C PRO A 167 0.45 30.79 5.79
#